data_AF-A0A9D9T7F2-F1
#
_entry.id   AF-A0A9D9T7F2-F1
#
_cell.length_a   1.000
_cell.length_b   1.000
_cell.length_c   1.000
_cell.angle_alpha   90.00
_cell.angle_beta   90.00
_cell.angle_gamma   90.00
#
_symmetry.space_group_name_H-M   'P 1'
#
loop_
_entity.id
_entity.type
_entity.pdbx_description
1 polymer ?
#
loop_
_entity_poly.entity_id
_entity_poly.type
_entity_poly.pdbx_seq_one_letter_code
_entity_poly.pdbx_strand_id
1 'polypeptide(L)'
;MKNLVLVSFVFALSFVSFSQTPGITERYSLEGQLKIDKGLAFSAPTIRFRYFHTPNFASRYALNIAQSGNTSFHYQFSDLSGDIGSEKNRAITATIAIGGEYHLKGTTKFSPYIGGDLFYGFGVLSKNR
;
A
#
# COMPACT_ATOMS: atom_id res chain seq x y z
N MET A 1 -14.39 -9.21 7.49
CA MET A 1 -13.60 -10.40 7.08
C MET A 1 -12.57 -10.07 5.99
N LYS A 2 -12.94 -9.53 4.81
CA LYS A 2 -11.98 -9.24 3.72
C LYS A 2 -10.81 -8.32 4.13
N ASN A 3 -11.06 -7.26 4.89
CA ASN A 3 -10.01 -6.36 5.37
C ASN A 3 -9.10 -7.00 6.42
N LEU A 4 -9.61 -7.96 7.22
CA LEU A 4 -8.83 -8.66 8.24
C LEU A 4 -7.82 -9.62 7.59
N VAL A 5 -8.26 -10.37 6.57
CA VAL A 5 -7.39 -11.30 5.81
C VAL A 5 -6.28 -10.56 5.07
N LEU A 6 -6.58 -9.40 4.49
CA LEU A 6 -5.59 -8.57 3.81
C LEU A 6 -4.53 -8.04 4.79
N VAL A 7 -4.95 -7.64 5.99
CA VAL A 7 -4.05 -7.19 7.07
C VAL A 7 -3.17 -8.33 7.58
N SER A 8 -3.73 -9.53 7.79
CA SER A 8 -2.95 -10.69 8.21
C SER A 8 -1.87 -11.09 7.21
N PHE A 9 -2.20 -11.05 5.90
CA PHE A 9 -1.24 -11.36 4.84
C PHE A 9 -0.09 -10.35 4.79
N VAL A 10 -0.39 -9.06 4.95
CA VAL A 10 0.62 -7.99 4.92
C VAL A 10 1.47 -7.99 6.18
N PHE A 11 0.86 -8.24 7.34
CA PHE A 11 1.59 -8.39 8.60
C PHE A 11 2.58 -9.56 8.56
N ALA A 12 2.20 -10.70 7.95
CA ALA A 12 3.12 -11.82 7.71
C ALA A 12 4.29 -11.43 6.78
N LEU A 13 4.04 -10.58 5.77
CA LEU A 13 5.07 -10.04 4.88
C LEU A 13 5.95 -8.96 5.52
N SER A 14 5.50 -8.31 6.59
CA SER A 14 6.27 -7.28 7.32
C SER A 14 7.36 -7.85 8.24
N PHE A 15 7.36 -9.16 8.53
CA PHE A 15 8.42 -9.77 9.35
C PHE A 15 9.74 -10.03 8.59
N VAL A 16 9.81 -9.72 7.30
CA VAL A 16 11.02 -9.91 6.48
C VAL A 16 11.55 -8.56 5.99
N SER A 17 11.87 -7.65 6.92
CA SER A 17 12.53 -6.38 6.54
C SER A 17 13.53 -5.94 7.61
N PHE A 18 14.44 -6.84 7.98
CA PHE A 18 15.71 -6.41 8.57
C PHE A 18 16.65 -6.03 7.43
N SER A 19 16.85 -4.73 7.24
CA SER A 19 18.04 -4.10 6.62
C SER A 19 18.82 -5.01 5.67
N GLN A 20 18.26 -5.33 4.50
CA GLN A 20 18.99 -6.08 3.49
C GLN A 20 19.90 -5.11 2.73
N THR A 21 21.08 -4.86 3.30
CA THR A 21 22.25 -4.58 2.47
C THR A 21 22.33 -5.72 1.45
N PRO A 22 22.63 -5.48 0.16
CA PRO A 22 22.83 -6.55 -0.81
C PRO A 22 23.89 -7.51 -0.29
N GLY A 23 23.46 -8.57 0.39
CA GLY A 23 24.29 -9.69 0.76
C GLY A 23 24.68 -10.38 -0.54
N ILE A 24 25.88 -10.94 -0.56
CA ILE A 24 26.40 -11.69 -1.73
C ILE A 24 25.44 -12.84 -2.12
N THR A 25 24.54 -13.24 -1.20
CA THR A 25 23.67 -14.41 -1.31
C THR A 25 22.21 -14.07 -1.68
N GLU A 26 21.66 -12.93 -1.23
CA GLU A 26 20.24 -12.58 -1.41
C GLU A 26 20.06 -11.36 -2.31
N ARG A 27 19.67 -11.61 -3.56
CA ARG A 27 19.50 -10.57 -4.59
C ARG A 27 18.09 -9.98 -4.64
N TYR A 28 17.19 -10.37 -3.75
CA TYR A 28 15.81 -9.91 -3.77
C TYR A 28 15.24 -9.70 -2.37
N SER A 29 14.28 -8.78 -2.28
CA SER A 29 13.55 -8.43 -1.06
C SER A 29 12.07 -8.29 -1.36
N LEU A 30 11.20 -8.81 -0.49
CA LEU A 30 9.74 -8.66 -0.57
C LEU A 30 9.23 -8.15 0.78
N GLU A 31 8.59 -6.98 0.76
CA GLU A 31 8.22 -6.24 1.97
C GLU A 31 6.74 -5.86 1.94
N GLY A 32 6.04 -6.07 3.05
CA GLY A 32 4.72 -5.51 3.31
C GLY A 32 4.81 -4.22 4.11
N GLN A 33 4.20 -3.14 3.63
CA GLN A 33 4.13 -1.86 4.33
C GLN A 33 2.70 -1.58 4.79
N LEU A 34 2.56 -1.30 6.08
CA LEU A 34 1.32 -0.84 6.69
C LEU A 34 1.44 0.65 6.97
N LYS A 35 0.46 1.43 6.52
CA LYS A 35 0.37 2.85 6.85
C LYS A 35 -0.72 3.05 7.89
N ILE A 36 -0.32 3.57 9.05
CA ILE A 36 -1.24 3.99 10.11
C ILE A 36 -1.49 5.47 9.90
N ASP A 37 -2.69 5.84 9.46
CA ASP A 37 -3.12 7.25 9.38
C ASP A 37 -3.84 7.66 10.68
N LYS A 38 -4.11 8.96 10.88
CA LYS A 38 -4.73 9.45 12.13
C LYS A 38 -6.11 8.81 12.37
N GLY A 39 -6.19 7.93 13.37
CA GLY A 39 -7.35 7.12 13.71
C GLY A 39 -7.17 5.66 13.28
N LEU A 40 -8.01 4.73 13.75
CA LEU A 40 -7.97 3.29 13.37
C LEU A 40 -8.25 3.02 11.86
N ALA A 41 -8.09 4.01 11.00
CA ALA A 41 -8.12 3.88 9.56
C ALA A 41 -6.80 3.25 9.08
N PHE A 42 -6.83 1.93 8.90
CA PHE A 42 -5.77 1.21 8.20
C PHE A 42 -5.70 1.69 6.74
N SER A 43 -4.65 2.44 6.41
CA SER A 43 -4.39 2.84 5.04
C SER A 43 -3.81 1.66 4.26
N ALA A 44 -4.31 1.51 3.03
CA ALA A 44 -3.87 0.66 1.94
C ALA A 44 -2.52 -0.07 2.17
N PRO A 45 -2.52 -1.41 2.32
CA PRO A 45 -1.26 -2.14 2.36
C PRO A 45 -0.53 -2.00 1.03
N THR A 46 0.79 -1.84 1.13
CA THR A 46 1.68 -1.85 -0.04
C THR A 46 2.54 -3.09 0.02
N ILE A 47 2.58 -3.85 -1.07
CA ILE A 47 3.57 -4.90 -1.27
C ILE A 47 4.67 -4.31 -2.14
N ARG A 48 5.91 -4.40 -1.69
CA ARG A 48 7.09 -3.90 -2.41
C ARG A 48 8.07 -5.03 -2.65
N PHE A 49 8.39 -5.26 -3.90
CA PHE A 49 9.45 -6.14 -4.34
C PHE A 49 10.66 -5.32 -4.80
N ARG A 50 11.85 -5.74 -4.40
CA ARG A 50 13.12 -5.14 -4.83
C ARG A 50 14.06 -6.23 -5.31
N TYR A 51 14.77 -5.96 -6.41
CA TYR A 51 15.76 -6.87 -6.97
C TYR A 51 17.09 -6.15 -7.19
N PHE A 52 18.14 -6.62 -6.54
CA PHE A 52 19.50 -6.08 -6.59
C PHE A 52 20.25 -6.70 -7.78
N HIS A 53 20.44 -5.92 -8.84
CA HIS A 53 21.23 -6.34 -10.00
C HIS A 53 22.73 -6.26 -9.69
N THR A 54 23.12 -5.23 -8.94
CA THR A 54 24.49 -5.02 -8.43
C THR A 54 24.40 -4.50 -6.99
N PRO A 55 25.51 -4.47 -6.23
CA PRO A 55 25.52 -3.86 -4.91
C PRO A 55 25.10 -2.38 -4.89
N ASN A 56 25.16 -1.71 -6.03
CA ASN A 56 24.87 -0.28 -6.18
C ASN A 56 23.54 0.01 -6.90
N PHE A 57 22.88 -0.99 -7.48
CA PHE A 57 21.67 -0.76 -8.27
C PHE A 57 20.64 -1.87 -8.08
N ALA A 58 19.40 -1.44 -7.81
CA ALA A 58 18.24 -2.30 -7.66
C ALA A 58 17.05 -1.78 -8.48
N SER A 59 16.23 -2.70 -8.98
CA SER A 59 14.90 -2.37 -9.50
C SER A 59 13.84 -2.59 -8.41
N ARG A 60 12.78 -1.78 -8.45
CA ARG A 60 11.70 -1.79 -7.47
C ARG A 60 10.36 -1.90 -8.18
N TYR A 61 9.50 -2.74 -7.63
CA TYR A 61 8.13 -2.95 -8.07
C TYR A 61 7.23 -2.88 -6.84
N ALA A 62 6.22 -2.03 -6.86
CA ALA A 62 5.29 -1.91 -5.74
C ALA A 62 3.85 -1.99 -6.23
N LEU A 63 3.02 -2.68 -5.45
CA LEU A 63 1.59 -2.75 -5.60
C LEU A 63 0.95 -2.19 -4.34
N ASN A 64 0.23 -1.08 -4.48
CA ASN A 64 -0.57 -0.48 -3.43
C ASN A 64 -2.05 -0.74 -3.71
N ILE A 65 -2.78 -1.28 -2.74
CA ILE A 65 -4.23 -1.50 -2.86
C ILE A 65 -4.93 -0.69 -1.78
N ALA A 66 -5.68 0.32 -2.20
CA ALA A 66 -6.47 1.18 -1.33
C ALA A 66 -7.96 0.87 -1.49
N GLN A 67 -8.67 0.87 -0.36
CA GLN A 67 -10.12 0.80 -0.36
C GLN A 67 -10.66 1.95 0.48
N SER A 68 -11.59 2.71 -0.07
CA SER A 68 -12.38 3.69 0.66
C SER A 68 -13.86 3.36 0.54
N GLY A 69 -14.62 3.69 1.57
CA GLY A 69 -16.06 3.48 1.59
C GLY A 69 -16.71 4.57 2.42
N ASN A 70 -17.81 5.11 1.91
CA ASN A 70 -18.64 6.06 2.63
C ASN A 70 -20.11 5.65 2.50
N THR A 71 -20.84 5.73 3.60
CA THR A 71 -22.30 5.56 3.62
C THR A 71 -22.90 6.91 3.93
N SER A 72 -23.66 7.46 3.00
CA SER A 72 -24.39 8.71 3.19
C SER A 72 -25.85 8.39 3.50
N PHE A 73 -26.38 8.99 4.56
CA PHE A 73 -27.79 8.88 4.93
C PHE A 73 -28.52 10.12 4.42
N HIS A 74 -29.63 9.91 3.72
CA HIS A 74 -30.51 10.95 3.21
C HIS A 74 -31.83 10.86 3.95
N TYR A 75 -32.21 11.95 4.60
CA TYR A 75 -33.46 12.06 5.36
C TYR A 75 -34.48 12.81 4.51
N GLN A 76 -35.72 12.32 4.50
CA GLN A 76 -36.81 12.96 3.76
C GLN A 76 -37.09 14.39 4.24
N PHE A 77 -36.94 14.63 5.55
CA PHE A 77 -37.17 15.92 6.18
C PHE A 77 -35.91 16.44 6.89
N SER A 78 -35.77 17.78 6.94
CA SER A 78 -34.64 18.46 7.57
C SER A 78 -34.62 18.35 9.10
N ASP A 79 -35.72 17.91 9.71
CA ASP A 79 -35.85 17.61 11.14
C ASP A 79 -35.47 16.15 11.48
N LEU A 80 -34.90 15.42 10.50
CA LEU A 80 -34.52 14.00 10.60
C LEU A 80 -35.71 13.05 10.77
N SER A 81 -36.95 13.50 10.56
CA SER A 81 -38.14 12.65 10.53
C SER A 81 -38.37 12.03 9.13
N GLY A 82 -39.27 11.05 9.04
CA GLY A 82 -39.68 10.41 7.78
C GLY A 82 -38.77 9.24 7.33
N ASP A 83 -38.90 8.86 6.05
CA ASP A 83 -38.15 7.74 5.48
C ASP A 83 -36.65 8.08 5.31
N ILE A 84 -35.81 7.07 5.51
CA ILE A 84 -34.35 7.17 5.42
C ILE A 84 -33.87 6.41 4.18
N GLY A 85 -33.24 7.12 3.24
CA GLY A 85 -32.48 6.53 2.15
C GLY A 85 -31.01 6.39 2.53
N SER A 86 -30.35 5.32 2.08
CA SER A 86 -28.91 5.14 2.30
C SER A 86 -28.18 4.98 0.97
N GLU A 87 -27.19 5.82 0.69
CA GLU A 87 -26.31 5.66 -0.45
C GLU A 87 -24.96 5.11 0.04
N LYS A 88 -24.57 3.93 -0.47
CA LYS A 88 -23.29 3.31 -0.16
C LYS A 88 -22.34 3.44 -1.34
N ASN A 89 -21.30 4.25 -1.15
CA ASN A 89 -20.22 4.43 -2.10
C ASN A 89 -19.00 3.65 -1.65
N ARG A 90 -18.45 2.81 -2.53
CA ARG A 90 -17.22 2.07 -2.29
C ARG A 90 -16.28 2.27 -3.47
N ALA A 91 -15.06 2.72 -3.19
CA ALA A 91 -14.00 2.79 -4.18
C ALA A 91 -12.88 1.81 -3.82
N ILE A 92 -12.40 1.09 -4.82
CA ILE A 92 -11.17 0.29 -4.75
C ILE A 92 -10.21 0.88 -5.76
N THR A 93 -9.02 1.23 -5.30
CA THR A 93 -7.95 1.78 -6.14
C THR A 93 -6.74 0.87 -6.00
N ALA A 94 -6.11 0.54 -7.13
CA ALA A 94 -4.83 -0.14 -7.16
C ALA A 94 -3.81 0.76 -7.87
N THR A 95 -2.62 0.85 -7.32
CA THR A 95 -1.50 1.59 -7.91
C THR A 95 -0.33 0.64 -8.08
N ILE A 96 0.20 0.59 -9.30
CA ILE A 96 1.42 -0.13 -9.63
C ILE A 96 2.52 0.92 -9.79
N ALA A 97 3.64 0.71 -9.11
CA ALA A 97 4.83 1.55 -9.23
C ALA A 97 6.02 0.69 -9.65
N ILE A 98 6.80 1.20 -10.60
CA ILE A 98 8.02 0.58 -11.10
C ILE A 98 9.11 1.64 -11.07
N GLY A 99 10.29 1.27 -10.55
CA GLY A 99 11.38 2.22 -10.46
C GLY A 99 12.72 1.57 -10.20
N GLY A 100 13.69 2.43 -9.92
CA GLY A 100 15.07 2.05 -9.65
C GLY A 100 15.58 2.73 -8.40
N GLU A 101 16.47 2.04 -7.70
CA GLU A 101 17.19 2.52 -6.53
C GLU A 101 18.69 2.40 -6.80
N TYR A 102 19.42 3.50 -6.67
CA TYR A 102 20.88 3.52 -6.69
C TYR A 102 21.40 3.66 -5.26
N HIS A 103 22.19 2.69 -4.84
CA HIS A 103 22.73 2.59 -3.50
C HIS A 103 24.11 3.26 -3.46
N LEU A 104 24.23 4.27 -2.61
CA LEU A 104 25.49 4.96 -2.33
C LEU A 104 26.40 4.05 -1.51
N LYS A 105 27.71 4.35 -1.45
CA LYS A 105 28.64 3.66 -0.55
C LYS A 105 28.19 3.86 0.91
N GLY A 106 27.48 2.86 1.43
CA GLY A 106 27.04 2.77 2.80
C GLY A 106 27.90 1.81 3.62
N THR A 107 27.54 1.64 4.88
CA THR A 107 28.07 0.56 5.72
C THR A 107 27.20 -0.67 5.56
N THR A 108 27.67 -1.83 6.04
CA THR A 108 26.92 -3.10 6.00
C THR A 108 25.57 -3.06 6.74
N LYS A 109 25.32 -2.03 7.57
CA LYS A 109 24.08 -1.84 8.33
C LYS A 109 23.26 -0.62 7.89
N PHE A 110 23.83 0.25 7.07
CA PHE A 110 23.18 1.48 6.63
C PHE A 110 23.54 1.73 5.18
N SER A 111 22.60 1.42 4.29
CA SER A 111 22.72 1.62 2.84
C SER A 111 21.83 2.78 2.39
N PRO A 112 22.31 4.03 2.39
CA PRO A 112 21.57 5.14 1.82
C PRO A 112 21.40 4.91 0.31
N TYR A 113 20.22 5.21 -0.20
CA TYR A 113 19.89 5.07 -1.61
C TYR A 113 19.14 6.30 -2.11
N ILE A 114 19.30 6.58 -3.40
CA ILE A 114 18.48 7.53 -4.15
C ILE A 114 17.73 6.76 -5.21
N GLY A 115 16.44 7.04 -5.39
CA GLY A 115 15.62 6.30 -6.34
C GLY A 115 14.43 7.11 -6.82
N GLY A 116 13.88 6.67 -7.94
CA GLY A 116 12.69 7.25 -8.55
C GLY A 116 11.77 6.15 -9.04
N ASP A 117 10.47 6.39 -8.92
CA ASP A 117 9.42 5.49 -9.40
C ASP A 117 8.51 6.20 -10.41
N LEU A 118 8.14 5.47 -11.45
CA LEU A 118 6.96 5.75 -12.27
C LEU A 118 5.80 4.95 -11.70
N PHE A 119 4.65 5.60 -11.51
CA PHE A 119 3.47 4.94 -10.97
C PHE A 119 2.25 5.20 -11.83
N TYR A 120 1.39 4.19 -11.91
CA TYR A 120 0.11 4.25 -12.59
C TYR A 120 -0.98 3.70 -11.68
N GLY A 121 -2.06 4.46 -11.52
CA GLY A 121 -3.19 4.13 -10.67
C GLY A 121 -4.45 3.87 -11.48
N PHE A 122 -5.20 2.84 -11.10
CA PHE A 122 -6.53 2.55 -11.62
C PHE A 122 -7.50 2.27 -10.48
N GLY A 123 -8.77 2.59 -10.67
CA GLY A 123 -9.77 2.42 -9.62
C GLY A 123 -11.16 2.18 -10.17
N VAL A 124 -11.97 1.48 -9.38
CA VAL A 124 -13.37 1.19 -9.67
C VAL A 124 -14.20 1.79 -8.54
N LEU A 125 -15.20 2.57 -8.93
CA LEU A 125 -16.23 3.09 -8.03
C LEU A 125 -17.49 2.22 -8.16
N SER A 126 -17.95 1.68 -7.04
CA SER A 126 -19.23 1.00 -6.91
C SER A 126 -20.16 1.88 -6.09
N LYS A 127 -21.29 2.23 -6.69
CA LYS A 127 -22.35 3.01 -6.05
C LYS A 127 -23.60 2.15 -5.93
N ASN A 128 -24.03 1.87 -4.70
CA ASN A 128 -25.31 1.22 -4.42
C ASN A 128 -26.25 2.25 -3.79
N ARG A 129 -27.44 2.40 -4.37
CA ARG A 129 -28.55 3.20 -3.86
C ARG A 129 -29.56 2.30 -3.16
#